data_AF-A0A350G5N5-F1
#
_entry.id   AF-A0A350G5N5-F1
#
_cell.length_a   1.000
_cell.length_b   1.000
_cell.length_c   1.000
_cell.angle_alpha   90.00
_cell.angle_beta   90.00
_cell.angle_gamma   90.00
#
_symmetry.space_group_name_H-M   'P 1'
#
loop_
_entity.id
_entity.type
_entity.pdbx_description
1 polymer ?
#
loop_
_entity_poly.entity_id
_entity_poly.type
_entity_poly.pdbx_seq_one_letter_code
_entity_poly.pdbx_strand_id
1 'polypeptide(L)'
;MTFDNLSGSPHHFLASLAGGWTGTSRIWLEPGKLLGESQMIGNIQILLDGRFAMFLYQSSVEGEIQHGMFTFGYNTTKDRYEASWLDSWHNNTAIMHCVGSATENGFQVLGGYPDPIGGPDWGWRTEVELVDEDNLTVTAYNIMPDGIEAKATEARLMRLKQ
;
A
#
# COMPACT_ATOMS: atom_id res chain seq x y z
N MET A 1 -12.86 24.27 0.21
CA MET A 1 -11.90 23.99 1.30
C MET A 1 -10.57 23.66 0.69
N THR A 2 -9.66 24.63 0.69
CA THR A 2 -8.24 24.46 0.40
C THR A 2 -7.59 23.79 1.60
N PHE A 3 -6.93 22.65 1.41
CA PHE A 3 -6.17 22.01 2.48
C PHE A 3 -4.96 22.89 2.82
N ASP A 4 -4.59 22.94 4.09
CA ASP A 4 -3.40 23.67 4.51
C ASP A 4 -2.15 23.08 3.85
N ASN A 5 -1.47 23.92 3.05
CA ASN A 5 -0.18 23.65 2.43
C ASN A 5 0.98 23.68 3.45
N LEU A 6 0.69 23.42 4.73
CA LEU A 6 1.70 23.30 5.77
C LEU A 6 2.53 22.04 5.49
N SER A 7 3.85 22.23 5.40
CA SER A 7 4.81 21.13 5.36
C SER A 7 4.54 20.18 6.54
N GLY A 8 4.21 18.92 6.24
CA GLY A 8 3.91 17.89 7.24
C GLY A 8 2.43 17.55 7.43
N SER A 9 1.49 18.16 6.69
CA SER A 9 0.09 17.69 6.71
C SER A 9 -0.06 16.33 5.99
N PRO A 10 -1.02 15.47 6.37
CA PRO A 10 -1.28 14.22 5.66
C PRO A 10 -1.56 14.41 4.16
N HIS A 11 -2.27 15.48 3.77
CA HIS A 11 -2.54 15.79 2.37
C HIS A 11 -1.30 16.28 1.61
N HIS A 12 -0.37 16.98 2.29
CA HIS A 12 0.92 17.32 1.72
C HIS A 12 1.77 16.06 1.47
N PHE A 13 1.74 15.10 2.40
CA PHE A 13 2.37 13.78 2.20
C PHE A 13 1.77 13.03 1.00
N LEU A 14 0.45 13.07 0.78
CA LEU A 14 -0.14 12.49 -0.43
C LEU A 14 0.46 13.12 -1.69
N ALA A 15 0.58 14.45 -1.72
CA ALA A 15 1.13 15.18 -2.86
C ALA A 15 2.61 14.83 -3.12
N SER A 16 3.43 14.61 -2.08
CA SER A 16 4.84 14.23 -2.26
C SER A 16 5.04 12.86 -2.90
N LEU A 17 4.02 11.99 -2.86
CA LEU A 17 4.08 10.67 -3.50
C LEU A 17 3.86 10.72 -5.03
N ALA A 18 3.32 11.83 -5.56
CA ALA A 18 2.92 11.92 -6.96
C ALA A 18 4.06 11.63 -7.94
N GLY A 19 3.80 10.79 -8.95
CA GLY A 19 4.76 10.52 -10.03
C GLY A 19 4.92 9.04 -10.37
N GLY A 20 5.88 8.77 -11.25
CA GLY A 20 6.26 7.43 -11.65
C GLY A 20 7.28 6.81 -10.71
N TRP A 21 7.14 5.51 -10.47
CA TRP A 21 7.94 4.74 -9.54
C TRP A 21 8.35 3.42 -10.20
N THR A 22 9.57 2.96 -9.93
CA THR A 22 10.07 1.66 -10.40
C THR A 22 10.96 1.03 -9.34
N GLY A 23 10.98 -0.28 -9.26
CA GLY A 23 11.86 -0.98 -8.34
C GLY A 23 11.48 -2.43 -8.22
N THR A 24 11.51 -2.93 -6.99
CA THR A 24 11.52 -4.36 -6.75
C THR A 24 10.40 -4.73 -5.78
N SER A 25 9.59 -5.71 -6.16
CA SER A 25 8.60 -6.36 -5.30
C SER A 25 9.13 -7.70 -4.83
N ARG A 26 8.98 -7.99 -3.54
CA ARG A 26 9.31 -9.25 -2.88
C ARG A 26 8.08 -9.83 -2.22
N ILE A 27 7.97 -11.15 -2.25
CA ILE A 27 6.82 -11.88 -1.71
C ILE A 27 7.29 -12.99 -0.77
N TRP A 28 6.57 -13.16 0.34
CA TRP A 28 6.72 -14.23 1.31
C TRP A 28 5.37 -14.94 1.48
N LEU A 29 5.31 -16.24 1.22
CA LEU A 29 4.13 -17.07 1.54
C LEU A 29 4.23 -17.68 2.94
N GLU A 30 5.46 -17.96 3.37
CA GLU A 30 5.76 -18.49 4.69
C GLU A 30 6.55 -17.42 5.48
N PRO A 31 6.30 -17.27 6.79
CA PRO A 31 7.03 -16.31 7.61
C PRO A 31 8.55 -16.46 7.48
N GLY A 32 9.22 -15.39 7.04
CA GLY A 32 10.68 -15.32 6.93
C GLY A 32 11.29 -16.02 5.71
N LYS A 33 10.51 -16.69 4.87
CA LYS A 33 11.01 -17.40 3.66
C LYS A 33 10.60 -16.67 2.40
N LEU A 34 11.57 -16.01 1.76
CA LEU A 34 11.36 -15.30 0.50
C LEU A 34 10.94 -16.29 -0.59
N LEU A 35 9.78 -16.07 -1.19
CA LEU A 35 9.29 -16.85 -2.32
C LEU A 35 9.96 -16.40 -3.62
N GLY A 36 10.00 -15.08 -3.83
CA GLY A 36 10.46 -14.52 -5.09
C GLY A 36 10.57 -13.01 -5.07
N GLU A 37 11.25 -12.53 -6.10
CA GLU A 37 11.50 -11.12 -6.37
C GLU A 37 11.12 -10.82 -7.83
N SER A 38 10.55 -9.66 -8.09
CA SER A 38 10.15 -9.24 -9.44
C SER A 38 10.23 -7.74 -9.60
N GLN A 39 10.46 -7.28 -10.83
CA GLN A 39 10.39 -5.85 -11.14
C GLN A 39 8.96 -5.35 -10.90
N MET A 40 8.84 -4.19 -10.28
CA MET A 40 7.59 -3.46 -10.13
C MET A 40 7.72 -2.11 -10.83
N ILE A 41 6.67 -1.74 -11.55
CA ILE A 41 6.46 -0.38 -12.04
C ILE A 41 5.15 0.13 -11.47
N GLY A 42 5.08 1.42 -11.19
CA GLY A 42 3.82 2.01 -10.77
C GLY A 42 3.80 3.52 -10.90
N ASN A 43 2.61 4.07 -10.73
CA ASN A 43 2.33 5.49 -10.81
C ASN A 43 1.39 5.88 -9.67
N ILE A 44 1.74 6.95 -8.95
CA ILE A 44 0.89 7.54 -7.95
C ILE A 44 0.27 8.80 -8.53
N GLN A 45 -1.06 8.79 -8.63
CA GLN A 45 -1.87 9.90 -9.12
C GLN A 45 -2.56 10.61 -7.96
N ILE A 46 -2.59 11.94 -8.01
CA ILE A 46 -3.35 12.76 -7.06
C ILE A 46 -4.75 12.98 -7.60
N LEU A 47 -5.76 12.76 -6.76
CA LEU A 47 -7.16 12.81 -7.13
C LEU A 47 -7.90 13.92 -6.37
N LEU A 48 -8.93 14.46 -7.02
CA LEU A 48 -9.91 15.36 -6.40
C LEU A 48 -9.26 16.53 -5.64
N ASP A 49 -8.39 17.28 -6.32
CA ASP A 49 -7.70 18.46 -5.77
C ASP A 49 -6.82 18.16 -4.54
N GLY A 50 -6.11 17.02 -4.53
CA GLY A 50 -5.19 16.67 -3.44
C GLY A 50 -5.81 15.87 -2.29
N ARG A 51 -7.09 15.50 -2.39
CA ARG A 51 -7.83 14.79 -1.33
C ARG A 51 -7.43 13.34 -1.16
N PHE A 52 -7.06 12.71 -2.27
CA PHE A 52 -6.71 11.29 -2.31
C PHE A 52 -5.50 11.10 -3.22
N ALA A 53 -4.83 9.97 -3.03
CA ALA A 53 -3.85 9.44 -3.95
C ALA A 53 -4.27 8.03 -4.38
N MET A 54 -3.87 7.65 -5.59
CA MET A 54 -4.09 6.32 -6.13
C MET A 54 -2.78 5.79 -6.69
N PHE A 55 -2.29 4.71 -6.10
CA PHE A 55 -1.15 3.95 -6.60
C PHE A 55 -1.63 2.83 -7.51
N LEU A 56 -1.38 2.97 -8.81
CA LEU A 56 -1.56 1.92 -9.82
C LEU A 56 -0.21 1.26 -10.08
N TYR A 57 -0.14 -0.06 -9.95
CA TYR A 57 1.11 -0.77 -10.09
C TYR A 57 0.95 -2.10 -10.83
N GLN A 58 2.07 -2.56 -11.37
CA GLN A 58 2.22 -3.84 -12.05
C GLN A 58 3.50 -4.51 -11.56
N SER A 59 3.44 -5.81 -11.29
CA SER A 59 4.60 -6.67 -11.07
C SER A 59 4.37 -8.03 -11.72
N SER A 60 5.21 -9.02 -11.43
CA SER A 60 4.95 -10.42 -11.75
C SER A 60 4.98 -11.30 -10.51
N VAL A 61 4.22 -12.39 -10.56
CA VAL A 61 4.27 -13.48 -9.58
C VAL A 61 4.36 -14.78 -10.36
N GLU A 62 5.39 -15.59 -10.10
CA GLU A 62 5.64 -16.85 -10.81
C GLU A 62 5.68 -16.71 -12.35
N GLY A 63 6.09 -15.54 -12.86
CA GLY A 63 6.18 -15.24 -14.29
C GLY A 63 4.92 -14.62 -14.91
N GLU A 64 3.80 -14.63 -14.19
CA GLU A 64 2.54 -14.04 -14.65
C GLU A 64 2.43 -12.58 -14.20
N ILE A 65 1.97 -11.70 -15.11
CA ILE A 65 1.79 -10.28 -14.81
C ILE A 65 0.61 -10.10 -13.85
N GLN A 66 0.84 -9.35 -12.77
CA GLN A 66 -0.17 -8.99 -11.78
C GLN A 66 -0.33 -7.48 -11.71
N HIS A 67 -1.57 -7.05 -11.48
CA HIS A 67 -1.97 -5.65 -11.37
C HIS A 67 -2.53 -5.39 -9.98
N GLY A 68 -2.30 -4.18 -9.46
CA GLY A 68 -2.97 -3.73 -8.25
C GLY A 68 -3.25 -2.25 -8.25
N MET A 69 -4.21 -1.88 -7.42
CA MET A 69 -4.65 -0.51 -7.20
C MET A 69 -4.83 -0.28 -5.70
N PHE A 70 -4.14 0.73 -5.18
CA PHE A 70 -4.24 1.16 -3.79
C PHE A 70 -4.62 2.64 -3.74
N THR A 71 -5.87 2.92 -3.35
CA THR A 71 -6.37 4.29 -3.19
C THR A 71 -6.42 4.64 -1.73
N PHE A 72 -5.92 5.81 -1.35
CA PHE A 72 -5.85 6.24 0.05
C PHE A 72 -6.00 7.75 0.19
N GLY A 73 -6.52 8.17 1.34
CA GLY A 73 -6.68 9.56 1.71
C GLY A 73 -6.74 9.73 3.22
N TYR A 74 -6.86 10.99 3.67
CA TYR A 74 -6.91 11.32 5.09
C TYR A 74 -8.25 11.96 5.47
N ASN A 75 -8.99 11.30 6.36
CA ASN A 75 -10.28 11.77 6.85
C ASN A 75 -10.08 12.74 8.01
N THR A 76 -10.18 14.03 7.75
CA THR A 76 -9.96 15.10 8.75
C THR A 76 -11.03 15.16 9.85
N THR A 77 -12.21 14.57 9.62
CA THR A 77 -13.27 14.52 10.65
C THR A 77 -13.01 13.40 11.66
N LYS A 78 -12.42 12.29 11.21
CA LYS A 78 -12.09 11.12 12.04
C LYS A 78 -10.62 11.04 12.44
N ASP A 79 -9.79 11.96 11.96
CA ASP A 79 -8.35 12.04 12.23
C ASP A 79 -7.59 10.75 11.88
N ARG A 80 -7.89 10.16 10.71
CA ARG A 80 -7.34 8.86 10.30
C ARG A 80 -7.15 8.71 8.80
N TYR A 81 -6.23 7.83 8.40
CA TYR A 81 -6.14 7.35 7.02
C TYR A 81 -7.27 6.36 6.71
N GLU A 82 -7.81 6.45 5.50
CA GLU A 82 -8.77 5.50 4.94
C GLU A 82 -8.27 5.09 3.56
N ALA A 83 -8.38 3.80 3.24
CA ALA A 83 -7.89 3.26 1.99
C ALA A 83 -8.75 2.12 1.44
N SER A 84 -8.57 1.84 0.16
CA SER A 84 -9.08 0.66 -0.50
C SER A 84 -8.00 -0.01 -1.33
N TRP A 85 -7.89 -1.32 -1.22
CA TRP A 85 -6.94 -2.14 -1.97
C TRP A 85 -7.64 -3.23 -2.77
N LEU A 86 -7.16 -3.45 -3.98
CA LEU A 86 -7.56 -4.54 -4.88
C LEU A 86 -6.39 -4.93 -5.77
N ASP A 87 -6.35 -6.20 -6.14
CA ASP A 87 -5.30 -6.75 -6.99
C ASP A 87 -5.82 -7.96 -7.79
N SER A 88 -5.04 -8.41 -8.76
CA SER A 88 -5.38 -9.55 -9.61
C SER A 88 -4.93 -10.90 -9.04
N TRP A 89 -4.33 -10.95 -7.84
CA TRP A 89 -3.66 -12.14 -7.33
C TRP A 89 -4.15 -12.59 -5.94
N HIS A 90 -4.11 -11.71 -4.94
CA HIS A 90 -4.27 -12.07 -3.53
C HIS A 90 -5.72 -11.96 -3.04
N ASN A 91 -6.39 -10.84 -3.31
CA ASN A 91 -7.67 -10.49 -2.68
C ASN A 91 -8.91 -10.92 -3.48
N ASN A 92 -8.77 -11.85 -4.44
CA ASN A 92 -9.84 -12.28 -5.35
C ASN A 92 -10.52 -11.04 -6.00
N THR A 93 -11.84 -11.02 -6.11
CA THR A 93 -12.66 -9.92 -6.64
C THR A 93 -13.11 -8.95 -5.54
N ALA A 94 -12.57 -9.07 -4.32
CA ALA A 94 -12.95 -8.22 -3.21
C ALA A 94 -12.25 -6.85 -3.26
N ILE A 95 -12.93 -5.84 -2.72
CA ILE A 95 -12.33 -4.55 -2.40
C ILE A 95 -12.02 -4.57 -0.91
N MET A 96 -10.74 -4.57 -0.55
CA MET A 96 -10.33 -4.51 0.84
C MET A 96 -10.44 -3.06 1.32
N HIS A 97 -11.27 -2.81 2.32
CA HIS A 97 -11.35 -1.51 2.99
C HIS A 97 -10.39 -1.48 4.17
N CYS A 98 -9.58 -0.42 4.26
CA CYS A 98 -8.57 -0.29 5.31
C CYS A 98 -8.70 1.06 6.03
N VAL A 99 -8.34 1.07 7.31
CA VAL A 99 -8.23 2.29 8.12
C VAL A 99 -6.96 2.28 8.93
N GLY A 100 -6.41 3.45 9.26
CA GLY A 100 -5.25 3.52 10.14
C GLY A 100 -4.75 4.92 10.41
N SER A 101 -3.48 5.04 10.77
CA SER A 101 -2.91 6.25 11.35
C SER A 101 -1.62 6.65 10.65
N ALA A 102 -1.22 7.91 10.84
CA ALA A 102 0.11 8.37 10.44
C ALA A 102 1.21 7.58 11.16
N THR A 103 2.36 7.46 10.52
CA THR A 103 3.64 7.02 11.09
C THR A 103 4.66 8.15 10.93
N GLU A 104 5.90 7.95 11.38
CA GLU A 104 6.97 8.95 11.27
C GLU A 104 7.23 9.37 9.81
N ASN A 105 7.26 8.41 8.88
CA ASN A 105 7.62 8.61 7.47
C ASN A 105 6.47 8.33 6.50
N GLY A 106 5.23 8.27 6.99
CA GLY A 106 4.06 8.04 6.16
C GLY A 106 2.84 7.60 6.94
N PHE A 107 2.31 6.41 6.63
CA PHE A 107 1.15 5.87 7.32
C PHE A 107 1.08 4.35 7.29
N GLN A 108 0.26 3.79 8.17
CA GLN A 108 -0.16 2.40 8.10
C GLN A 108 -1.69 2.29 8.08
N VAL A 109 -2.21 1.27 7.41
CA VAL A 109 -3.63 0.93 7.41
C VAL A 109 -3.82 -0.56 7.64
N LEU A 110 -4.92 -0.92 8.30
CA LEU A 110 -5.34 -2.29 8.55
C LEU A 110 -6.66 -2.54 7.82
N GLY A 111 -6.68 -3.61 7.02
CA GLY A 111 -7.88 -4.21 6.44
C GLY A 111 -7.95 -5.69 6.81
N GLY A 112 -8.78 -6.43 6.09
CA GLY A 112 -8.86 -7.88 6.21
C GLY A 112 -9.46 -8.51 4.97
N TYR A 113 -9.25 -9.81 4.82
CA TYR A 113 -9.76 -10.61 3.71
C TYR A 113 -10.23 -11.98 4.22
N PRO A 114 -11.25 -12.59 3.58
CA PRO A 114 -11.78 -13.87 4.01
C PRO A 114 -10.75 -14.98 3.85
N ASP A 115 -10.76 -15.93 4.78
CA ASP A 115 -9.96 -17.14 4.65
C ASP A 115 -10.40 -17.95 3.41
N PRO A 116 -9.47 -18.38 2.53
CA PRO A 116 -9.81 -19.08 1.28
C PRO A 116 -10.55 -20.41 1.47
N ILE A 117 -10.48 -21.03 2.65
CA ILE A 117 -11.11 -22.32 2.95
C ILE A 117 -12.29 -22.20 3.93
N GLY A 118 -12.73 -20.98 4.22
CA GLY A 118 -13.90 -20.71 5.07
C GLY A 118 -13.60 -20.66 6.57
N GLY A 119 -12.34 -20.49 6.97
CA GLY A 119 -11.93 -20.18 8.34
C GLY A 119 -12.20 -18.71 8.73
N PRO A 120 -11.70 -18.28 9.91
CA PRO A 120 -11.76 -16.89 10.33
C PRO A 120 -10.99 -15.98 9.38
N ASP A 121 -11.51 -14.77 9.15
CA ASP A 121 -10.87 -13.77 8.30
C ASP A 121 -9.46 -13.43 8.77
N TRP A 122 -8.58 -13.16 7.81
CA TRP A 122 -7.20 -12.77 8.03
C TRP A 122 -7.09 -11.25 8.04
N GLY A 123 -6.19 -10.71 8.86
CA GLY A 123 -5.84 -9.30 8.84
C GLY A 123 -4.79 -9.00 7.79
N TRP A 124 -4.84 -7.80 7.23
CA TRP A 124 -3.85 -7.31 6.27
C TRP A 124 -3.44 -5.89 6.64
N ARG A 125 -2.21 -5.74 7.17
CA ARG A 125 -1.65 -4.43 7.49
C ARG A 125 -0.75 -3.98 6.36
N THR A 126 -0.92 -2.77 5.87
CA THR A 126 -0.06 -2.16 4.85
C THR A 126 0.55 -0.88 5.41
N GLU A 127 1.85 -0.74 5.25
CA GLU A 127 2.66 0.39 5.67
C GLU A 127 3.28 1.05 4.44
N VAL A 128 3.11 2.37 4.34
CA VAL A 128 3.61 3.21 3.26
C VAL A 128 4.59 4.20 3.87
N GLU A 129 5.84 4.13 3.44
CA GLU A 129 6.93 4.92 3.96
C GLU A 129 7.68 5.62 2.83
N LEU A 130 7.68 6.94 2.86
CA LEU A 130 8.54 7.76 2.01
C LEU A 130 9.84 8.03 2.78
N VAL A 131 10.85 7.21 2.54
CA VAL A 131 12.14 7.24 3.26
C VAL A 131 12.88 8.56 2.99
N ASP A 132 12.82 9.00 1.73
CA ASP A 132 13.24 10.31 1.28
C ASP A 132 12.45 10.67 0.01
N GLU A 133 12.75 11.82 -0.60
CA GLU A 133 12.04 12.31 -1.79
C GLU A 133 12.02 11.31 -2.96
N ASP A 134 13.03 10.44 -3.07
CA ASP A 134 13.22 9.53 -4.20
C ASP A 134 13.00 8.05 -3.85
N ASN A 135 12.78 7.70 -2.57
CA ASN A 135 12.68 6.31 -2.10
C ASN A 135 11.37 6.03 -1.34
N LEU A 136 10.51 5.19 -1.93
CA LEU A 136 9.23 4.76 -1.37
C LEU A 136 9.27 3.27 -1.04
N THR A 137 8.89 2.90 0.17
CA THR A 137 8.67 1.51 0.57
C THR A 137 7.19 1.28 0.86
N VAL A 138 6.62 0.23 0.29
CA VAL A 138 5.28 -0.25 0.62
C VAL A 138 5.41 -1.68 1.11
N THR A 139 5.12 -1.91 2.39
CA THR A 139 5.22 -3.23 3.02
C THR A 139 3.85 -3.70 3.45
N ALA A 140 3.50 -4.95 3.16
CA ALA A 140 2.30 -5.55 3.69
C ALA A 140 2.59 -6.79 4.53
N TYR A 141 1.72 -7.02 5.51
CA TYR A 141 1.83 -8.07 6.50
C TYR A 141 0.50 -8.82 6.60
N ASN A 142 0.59 -10.14 6.58
CA ASN A 142 -0.48 -11.03 6.96
C ASN A 142 -0.57 -11.11 8.47
N ILE A 143 -1.78 -10.98 9.00
CA ILE A 143 -2.08 -11.20 10.41
C ILE A 143 -2.99 -12.43 10.46
N MET A 144 -2.45 -13.52 10.99
CA MET A 144 -3.18 -14.76 11.19
C MET A 144 -4.32 -14.57 12.20
N PRO A 145 -5.35 -15.44 12.21
CA PRO A 145 -6.46 -15.34 13.16
C PRO A 145 -6.04 -15.37 14.65
N ASP A 146 -4.88 -15.94 14.96
CA ASP A 146 -4.29 -15.94 16.31
C ASP A 146 -3.55 -14.63 16.66
N GLY A 147 -3.51 -13.68 15.73
CA GLY A 147 -2.86 -12.37 15.88
C GLY A 147 -1.38 -12.36 15.50
N ILE A 148 -0.80 -13.48 15.06
CA ILE A 148 0.59 -13.51 14.64
C ILE A 148 0.74 -12.78 13.31
N GLU A 149 1.60 -11.77 13.30
CA GLU A 149 1.93 -10.99 12.13
C GLU A 149 3.17 -11.54 11.42
N ALA A 150 3.09 -11.66 10.09
CA ALA A 150 4.18 -12.06 9.23
C ALA A 150 4.22 -11.21 7.97
N LYS A 151 5.42 -10.78 7.58
CA LYS A 151 5.64 -10.03 6.34
C LYS A 151 5.16 -10.85 5.13
N ALA A 152 4.35 -10.23 4.27
CA ALA A 152 3.77 -10.87 3.09
C ALA A 152 4.34 -10.28 1.80
N THR A 153 4.42 -8.96 1.70
CA THR A 153 5.00 -8.27 0.51
C THR A 153 5.86 -7.08 0.91
N GLU A 154 6.83 -6.74 0.07
CA GLU A 154 7.63 -5.51 0.17
C GLU A 154 7.92 -4.99 -1.23
N ALA A 155 7.46 -3.79 -1.54
CA ALA A 155 7.87 -3.04 -2.70
C ALA A 155 8.85 -1.95 -2.27
N ARG A 156 10.08 -1.99 -2.80
CA ARG A 156 11.05 -0.90 -2.68
C ARG A 156 11.14 -0.20 -4.02
N LEU A 157 10.75 1.06 -4.04
CA LEU A 157 10.51 1.83 -5.24
C LEU A 157 11.38 3.08 -5.24
N MET A 158 12.00 3.34 -6.38
CA MET A 158 12.71 4.58 -6.67
C MET A 158 11.88 5.43 -7.61
N ARG A 159 11.89 6.73 -7.39
CA ARG A 159 11.20 7.69 -8.24
C ARG A 159 11.84 7.70 -9.63
N LEU A 160 11.01 7.68 -10.67
CA LEU A 160 11.45 7.88 -12.04
C LEU A 160 11.81 9.36 -12.23
N LYS A 161 13.08 9.63 -12.52
CA LYS A 161 13.56 10.97 -12.87
C LYS A 161 13.11 11.28 -14.29
N GLN A 162 12.49 12.45 -14.47
CA GLN A 162 12.10 12.99 -15.77
C GLN A 162 13.32 13.45 -16.56
#